data_AF-A0A8S9WQ69-F1
#
_entry.id   AF-A0A8S9WQ69-F1
#
_cell.length_a   1.000
_cell.length_b   1.000
_cell.length_c   1.000
_cell.angle_alpha   90.00
_cell.angle_beta   90.00
_cell.angle_gamma   90.00
#
_symmetry.space_group_name_H-M   'P 1'
#
loop_
_entity.id
_entity.type
_entity.pdbx_description
1 polymer ?
#
loop_
_entity_poly.entity_id
_entity_poly.type
_entity_poly.pdbx_seq_one_letter_code
_entity_poly.pdbx_strand_id
1 'polypeptide(L)' 'MISTAHKMLTDNLGSTDNARLGFHWPPFHTVSHLHLHAIAPATDMGFMSKMMFKENSWWFVSPDYVLTRLSAEEAPSQ' A
#
# COMPACT_ATOMS: atom_id res chain seq x y z
N MET A 1 -3.59 10.63 0.13
CA MET A 1 -3.85 9.21 -0.25
C MET A 1 -4.09 8.36 0.99
N ILE A 2 -3.12 8.24 1.91
CA ILE A 2 -3.22 7.38 3.10
C ILE A 2 -4.41 7.75 4.00
N SER A 3 -4.55 9.02 4.38
CA SER A 3 -5.68 9.49 5.21
C SER A 3 -7.04 9.20 4.58
N THR A 4 -7.17 9.41 3.26
CA THR A 4 -8.38 9.07 2.49
C THR A 4 -8.66 7.57 2.51
N ALA A 5 -7.64 6.72 2.34
CA ALA A 5 -7.79 5.28 2.39
C ALA A 5 -8.27 4.79 3.76
N HIS A 6 -7.64 5.27 4.85
CA HIS A 6 -8.09 4.95 6.22
C HIS A 6 -9.54 5.38 6.44
N LYS A 7 -9.89 6.60 6.04
CA LYS A 7 -11.28 7.08 6.15
C LYS A 7 -12.25 6.16 5.42
N MET A 8 -11.97 5.79 4.17
CA MET A 8 -12.84 4.90 3.40
C MET A 8 -12.98 3.52 4.04
N LEU A 9 -11.89 2.95 4.56
CA LEU A 9 -11.91 1.65 5.22
C LEU A 9 -12.73 1.70 6.52
N THR A 10 -12.50 2.71 7.36
CA THR A 10 -13.26 2.88 8.62
C THR A 10 -14.74 3.15 8.34
N ASP A 11 -15.07 4.02 7.38
CA ASP A 11 -16.47 4.38 7.07
C ASP A 11 -17.27 3.17 6.54
N ASN A 12 -16.64 2.26 5.78
CA ASN A 12 -17.34 1.15 5.12
C ASN A 12 -17.24 -0.19 5.87
N LEU A 13 -16.15 -0.43 6.60
CA LEU A 13 -15.86 -1.72 7.23
C LEU A 13 -15.70 -1.62 8.76
N GLY A 14 -15.69 -0.42 9.33
CA GLY A 14 -15.54 -0.19 10.77
C GLY A 14 -14.13 -0.42 11.32
N SER A 15 -13.21 -1.02 10.56
CA SER A 15 -11.81 -1.21 10.94
C SER A 15 -10.86 -1.25 9.74
N THR A 16 -9.57 -1.11 10.01
CA THR A 16 -8.49 -1.21 9.02
C THR A 16 -7.64 -2.46 9.21
N ASP A 17 -7.94 -3.30 10.19
CA ASP A 17 -7.07 -4.41 10.63
C ASP A 17 -6.93 -5.52 9.59
N ASN A 18 -7.97 -5.71 8.77
CA ASN A 18 -7.96 -6.67 7.66
C ASN A 18 -7.79 -5.97 6.31
N ALA A 19 -7.10 -4.83 6.28
CA ALA A 19 -6.80 -4.09 5.08
C ALA A 19 -5.32 -4.18 4.73
N ARG A 20 -5.01 -4.19 3.42
CA ARG A 20 -3.66 -4.00 2.90
C ARG A 20 -3.57 -2.66 2.21
N LEU A 21 -2.60 -1.86 2.65
CA LEU A 21 -2.23 -0.62 1.97
C LEU A 21 -0.83 -0.77 1.37
N GLY A 22 -0.66 -0.33 0.12
CA GLY A 22 0.67 -0.37 -0.49
C GLY A 22 0.75 0.15 -1.91
N PHE A 23 1.98 0.31 -2.38
CA PHE A 23 2.36 0.76 -3.72
C PHE A 23 3.04 -0.37 -4.48
N HIS A 24 2.81 -0.45 -5.79
CA HIS A 24 3.47 -1.44 -6.65
C HIS A 24 4.75 -0.91 -7.32
N TRP A 25 5.73 -1.80 -7.44
CA TRP A 25 6.87 -1.67 -8.35
C TRP A 25 6.88 -2.83 -9.36
N PRO A 26 7.58 -2.67 -10.51
CA PRO A 26 7.84 -3.78 -11.41
C PRO A 26 8.35 -5.02 -10.63
N PRO A 27 7.89 -6.24 -10.95
CA PRO A 27 7.25 -6.64 -12.21
C PRO A 27 5.72 -6.49 -12.27
N PHE A 28 5.04 -6.15 -11.17
CA PHE A 28 3.58 -6.11 -11.09
C PHE A 28 3.03 -4.68 -11.01
N HIS A 29 3.33 -3.84 -11.99
CA HIS A 29 2.70 -2.53 -12.12
C HIS A 29 1.77 -2.55 -13.34
N THR A 30 0.49 -2.26 -13.13
CA THR A 30 -0.52 -2.28 -14.20
C THR A 30 -0.72 -0.91 -14.85
N VAL A 31 -0.28 0.15 -14.19
CA VAL A 31 -0.41 1.54 -14.64
C VAL A 31 0.87 2.34 -14.39
N SER A 32 1.06 3.41 -15.16
CA SER A 32 2.27 4.23 -15.18
C SER A 32 2.22 5.47 -14.26
N HIS A 33 1.30 5.50 -13.29
CA HIS A 33 1.19 6.60 -12.32
C HIS A 33 1.20 6.08 -10.89
N LEU A 34 1.63 6.93 -9.96
CA LEU A 34 1.64 6.62 -8.53
C LEU A 34 0.20 6.41 -8.05
N HIS A 35 -0.09 5.21 -7.55
CA HIS A 35 -1.40 4.86 -6.99
C HIS A 35 -1.21 4.03 -5.73
N LEU A 36 -2.05 4.31 -4.73
CA LEU A 36 -2.09 3.58 -3.48
C LEU A 36 -3.19 2.53 -3.58
N HIS A 37 -2.85 1.26 -3.34
CA HIS A 37 -3.84 0.23 -3.10
C HIS A 37 -4.37 0.33 -1.68
N ALA A 38 -5.68 0.19 -1.52
CA ALA A 38 -6.36 -0.03 -0.26
C ALA A 38 -7.33 -1.21 -0.47
N ILE A 39 -6.97 -2.39 0.05
CA ILE A 39 -7.66 -3.65 -0.26
C ILE A 39 -8.15 -4.28 1.03
N ALA A 40 -9.44 -4.53 1.15
CA ALA A 40 -10.05 -5.23 2.27
C ALA A 40 -11.32 -5.99 1.81
N PRO A 41 -11.65 -7.14 2.43
CA PRO A 41 -10.88 -7.86 3.44
C PRO A 41 -9.70 -8.62 2.82
N ALA A 42 -8.52 -8.54 3.40
CA ALA A 42 -7.33 -9.25 2.92
C ALA A 42 -7.46 -10.77 3.02
N THR A 43 -8.26 -11.25 3.99
CA THR A 43 -8.63 -12.67 4.16
C THR A 43 -9.29 -13.26 2.93
N ASP A 44 -10.11 -12.46 2.25
CA ASP A 44 -11.00 -12.89 1.17
C ASP A 44 -10.29 -12.91 -0.19
N MET A 45 -9.04 -12.44 -0.23
CA MET A 45 -8.23 -12.50 -1.43
C MET A 45 -7.91 -13.95 -1.84
N GLY A 46 -8.10 -14.25 -3.13
CA GLY A 46 -7.62 -15.48 -3.75
C GLY A 46 -6.09 -15.60 -3.75
N PHE A 47 -5.58 -16.80 -4.02
CA PHE A 47 -4.15 -17.11 -3.94
C PHE A 47 -3.25 -16.18 -4.79
N MET A 48 -3.63 -15.94 -6.05
CA MET A 48 -2.88 -15.06 -6.96
C MET A 48 -2.87 -13.61 -6.47
N SER A 49 -4.01 -13.09 -6.01
CA SER A 49 -4.10 -11.75 -5.44
C SER A 49 -3.25 -11.63 -4.17
N LYS A 50 -3.27 -12.63 -3.28
CA LYS A 50 -2.42 -12.67 -2.08
C LYS A 50 -0.93 -12.58 -2.41
N MET A 51 -0.50 -13.13 -3.55
CA MET A 51 0.88 -13.06 -4.03
C MET A 51 1.23 -11.69 -4.63
N MET A 52 0.35 -11.14 -5.48
CA MET A 52 0.57 -9.81 -6.09
C MET A 52 0.57 -8.68 -5.06
N PHE A 53 -0.27 -8.78 -4.03
CA PHE A 53 -0.41 -7.79 -2.94
C PHE A 53 0.24 -8.28 -1.64
N LYS A 54 1.32 -9.07 -1.75
CA LYS A 54 2.01 -9.62 -0.59
C LYS A 54 2.80 -8.53 0.13
N GLU A 55 2.47 -8.28 1.39
CA GLU A 55 3.21 -7.38 2.27
C GLU A 55 4.66 -7.84 2.44
N ASN A 56 5.56 -6.90 2.69
CA ASN A 56 7.01 -7.14 2.82
C ASN A 56 7.66 -7.82 1.60
N SER A 57 7.06 -7.67 0.42
CA SER A 57 7.70 -8.05 -0.84
C SER A 57 8.46 -6.85 -1.41
N TRP A 58 9.38 -7.10 -2.34
CA TRP A 58 10.03 -5.99 -3.05
C TRP A 58 9.04 -5.26 -3.97
N TRP A 59 7.94 -5.88 -4.39
CA TRP A 59 7.08 -5.33 -5.45
C TRP A 59 5.84 -4.67 -4.91
N PHE A 60 5.46 -4.92 -3.65
CA PHE A 60 4.34 -4.29 -2.98
C PHE A 60 4.80 -3.76 -1.63
N VAL A 61 5.08 -2.44 -1.58
CA VAL A 61 5.68 -1.77 -0.42
C VAL A 61 4.65 -0.96 0.37
N SER A 62 4.85 -0.88 1.68
CA SER A 62 3.93 -0.16 2.57
C SER A 62 4.01 1.36 2.37
N PRO A 63 2.96 2.11 2.71
CA PRO A 63 3.00 3.57 2.65
C PRO A 63 4.04 4.16 3.61
N ASP A 64 4.22 3.58 4.79
CA ASP A 64 5.20 4.05 5.78
C ASP A 64 6.64 3.93 5.28
N TYR A 65 6.95 2.85 4.56
CA TYR A 65 8.23 2.68 3.90
C TYR A 65 8.49 3.83 2.92
N VAL A 66 7.50 4.14 2.08
CA VAL A 66 7.61 5.19 1.06
C VAL A 66 7.77 6.56 1.73
N LEU A 67 6.95 6.86 2.75
CA LEU A 67 7.05 8.12 3.50
C LEU A 67 8.42 8.31 4.16
N THR A 68 8.98 7.24 4.73
CA THR A 68 10.30 7.28 5.36
C THR A 68 11.39 7.59 4.34
N ARG A 69 11.31 6.99 3.14
CA ARG A 69 12.26 7.24 2.04
C ARG A 69 12.19 8.67 1.53
N LEU A 70 10.98 9.18 1.30
CA LEU A 70 10.78 10.55 0.84
C LEU A 70 11.23 11.57 1.90
N SER A 71 10.93 11.31 3.18
CA SER A 71 11.33 12.20 4.27
C SER A 71 12.85 12.18 4.51
N ALA A 72 13.52 11.07 4.19
CA ALA A 72 14.97 10.96 4.30
C ALA A 72 15.72 11.72 3.20
N GLU A 73 15.10 11.90 2.02
CA GLU A 73 15.65 12.71 0.92
C GLU A 73 15.52 14.22 1.17
N GLU A 74 14.60 14.64 2.03
CA GLU A 74 14.42 16.04 2.45
C GLU A 74 15.46 16.52 3.49
N ALA A 75 16.29 15.60 4.03
CA ALA A 75 17.39 15.99 4.90
C ALA A 75 18.53 16.57 4.04
N PRO A 76 18.97 17.83 4.28
CA PRO A 76 20.03 18.41 3.48
C PRO A 76 21.29 17.55 3.61
N SER A 77 21.80 17.10 2.47
CA SER A 77 23.15 16.59 2.34
C SER A 77 24.12 17.61 2.93
N GLN A 78 24.69 17.30 4.10
CA GLN A 78 25.84 18.02 4.63
C GLN A 78 27.09 17.70 3.81
#